data_AF-A0AAU3TC15-F1
#
_entry.id   AF-A0AAU3TC15-F1
#
_cell.length_a   1.000
_cell.length_b   1.000
_cell.length_c   1.000
_cell.angle_alpha   90.00
_cell.angle_beta   90.00
_cell.angle_gamma   90.00
#
_symmetry.space_group_name_H-M   'P 1'
#
loop_
_entity.id
_entity.type
_entity.pdbx_description
1 polymer ?
#
loop_
_entity_poly.entity_id
_entity_poly.type
_entity_poly.pdbx_seq_one_letter_code
_entity_poly.pdbx_strand_id
1 'polypeptide(L)'
;MRATPHKALAASTFTLAALAAAALSVTPAAAAPLKAPTSTAACAPAQVVTNGGFESGTSPWTQSQTGLITSRAGQAAHGGTTFAWLNGVGRTHTDTLSQSVAIPSGCSTATLTFWLHIDTAETTSSTKYDKLTAKIGTTTLATYSNLDKNTGYVQKSFDVSAFAGQTVAVAFTGTEDSSLQTSFVVDDVALDTSGGTTPPGDSTRTPASPSYTVNLSSNTSGTGWTGHESATFTNASPTALTEVYLRLWDNYHGTCSAMPITVSNVTGGTAGALSVGCTALKIDLPTPLTQGQSATIGFDLGITVPSGADRFGYDGAFSMLGNALPVLAVRDGAGWHLDPYTNNGESFYSLASDFRVTLDHPSSLLVPATGASVDTPGTSGRTVTTATATKVRDFAWAAGPFSKISGTSAAGTPINIYSVSGISSADAQSMLTTAKSAVDAHSGRFGAYPYGELDAVIDNNYWFGGMEYPGFVLDLVSTTALTHEIGHQWWYGIVGDDEYASPWLDEAFTDYATDLALNKTGANCWNSVSWASTAEKITNSMGYWDAHSSRYSTVVYGYGKCALHDLRRTLGDTAMAKLLKDYATSHWYGVSTTAEFKAAAQAATTTDLSSFWTQHRIDG
;
A
#
# COMPACT_ATOMS: atom_id res chain seq x y z
N MET A 1 19.45 8.75 78.12
CA MET A 1 17.99 8.73 78.35
C MET A 1 17.38 9.97 77.71
N ARG A 2 16.23 9.80 77.03
CA ARG A 2 15.34 10.79 76.37
C ARG A 2 15.89 11.34 75.03
N ALA A 3 15.40 10.93 73.85
CA ALA A 3 14.04 10.98 73.24
C ALA A 3 13.63 12.41 72.79
N THR A 4 13.63 12.61 71.46
CA THR A 4 12.66 13.30 70.53
C THR A 4 11.73 14.43 71.04
N PRO A 5 11.09 15.31 70.21
CA PRO A 5 11.05 15.47 68.72
C PRO A 5 10.93 16.93 68.14
N HIS A 6 10.98 17.02 66.80
CA HIS A 6 10.27 17.85 65.77
C HIS A 6 9.75 19.32 65.91
N LYS A 7 9.84 20.01 64.73
CA LYS A 7 9.09 21.17 64.14
C LYS A 7 9.61 22.59 64.52
N ALA A 8 9.61 23.63 63.68
CA ALA A 8 8.78 24.01 62.52
C ALA A 8 9.47 25.03 61.56
N LEU A 9 8.76 25.36 60.46
CA LEU A 9 9.06 26.30 59.37
C LEU A 9 9.19 27.79 59.79
N ALA A 10 9.92 28.57 58.98
CA ALA A 10 9.58 29.97 58.67
C ALA A 10 10.14 30.39 57.30
N ALA A 11 9.35 31.16 56.55
CA ALA A 11 9.64 31.71 55.22
C ALA A 11 10.06 33.18 55.32
N SER A 12 11.00 33.63 54.47
CA SER A 12 11.23 35.06 54.21
C SER A 12 11.80 35.32 52.80
N THR A 13 10.99 35.94 51.96
CA THR A 13 11.26 37.01 50.97
C THR A 13 12.68 37.23 50.41
N PHE A 14 12.83 37.10 49.08
CA PHE A 14 13.96 37.62 48.31
C PHE A 14 13.62 38.98 47.66
N THR A 15 14.45 39.98 47.91
CA THR A 15 14.52 41.25 47.17
C THR A 15 15.67 41.20 46.17
N LEU A 16 15.40 41.57 44.91
CA LEU A 16 16.38 41.71 43.84
C LEU A 16 17.20 43.00 44.04
N ALA A 17 18.53 42.90 43.99
CA ALA A 17 19.43 44.02 43.74
C ALA A 17 20.36 43.67 42.58
N ALA A 18 20.36 44.52 41.56
CA ALA A 18 21.19 44.41 40.37
C ALA A 18 22.67 44.71 40.68
N LEU A 19 23.59 43.90 40.14
CA LEU A 19 25.00 44.26 39.99
C LEU A 19 25.37 44.29 38.51
N ALA A 20 25.85 45.45 38.07
CA ALA A 20 26.47 45.68 36.78
C ALA A 20 27.86 45.04 36.75
N ALA A 21 28.14 44.22 35.73
CA ALA A 21 29.46 43.66 35.47
C ALA A 21 30.16 44.47 34.36
N ALA A 22 31.36 44.97 34.67
CA ALA A 22 32.25 45.65 33.75
C ALA A 22 32.87 44.66 32.75
N ALA A 23 32.85 45.01 31.46
CA ALA A 23 33.44 44.24 30.38
C ALA A 23 34.96 44.46 30.29
N LEU A 24 35.71 43.36 30.18
CA LEU A 24 37.11 43.33 29.73
C LEU A 24 37.15 42.69 28.34
N SER A 25 37.74 43.41 27.39
CA SER A 25 37.85 43.06 25.98
C SER A 25 39.00 42.06 25.76
N VAL A 26 38.67 40.88 25.23
CA VAL A 26 39.64 39.93 24.65
C VAL A 26 39.40 39.90 23.15
N THR A 27 40.42 40.21 22.37
CA THR A 27 40.42 40.13 20.90
C THR A 27 40.63 38.68 20.44
N PRO A 28 39.76 38.09 19.61
CA PRO A 28 40.05 36.82 18.95
C PRO A 28 40.92 37.06 17.71
N ALA A 29 41.87 36.16 17.47
CA ALA A 29 42.66 36.10 16.25
C ALA A 29 41.78 35.90 15.01
N ALA A 30 42.10 36.61 13.92
CA ALA A 30 41.38 36.56 12.66
C ALA A 30 41.49 35.17 12.00
N ALA A 31 40.35 34.48 11.87
CA ALA A 31 40.22 33.33 10.97
C ALA A 31 40.02 33.84 9.53
N ALA A 32 40.78 33.26 8.59
CA ALA A 32 40.60 33.48 7.16
C ALA A 32 39.16 33.11 6.72
N PRO A 33 38.56 33.81 5.76
CA PRO A 33 37.20 33.49 5.31
C PRO A 33 37.21 32.13 4.62
N LEU A 34 36.56 31.14 5.25
CA LEU A 34 36.19 29.90 4.59
C LEU A 34 35.27 30.25 3.42
N LYS A 35 35.69 29.88 2.22
CA LYS A 35 34.86 29.93 1.01
C LYS A 35 33.62 29.09 1.30
N ALA A 36 32.44 29.73 1.31
CA ALA A 36 31.18 29.04 1.50
C ALA A 36 31.09 27.87 0.49
N PRO A 37 30.70 26.65 0.91
CA PRO A 37 30.35 25.64 -0.06
C PRO A 37 29.18 26.20 -0.88
N THR A 38 29.36 26.30 -2.18
CA THR A 38 28.26 26.56 -3.11
C THR A 38 27.24 25.44 -2.89
N SER A 39 26.14 25.73 -2.18
CA SER A 39 25.00 24.84 -2.12
C SER A 39 24.51 24.66 -3.55
N THR A 40 24.71 23.48 -4.13
CA THR A 40 23.89 23.04 -5.25
C THR A 40 22.46 23.12 -4.77
N ALA A 41 21.64 23.99 -5.37
CA ALA A 41 20.23 24.09 -5.02
C ALA A 41 19.63 22.68 -5.10
N ALA A 42 19.06 22.19 -4.00
CA ALA A 42 18.35 20.92 -4.00
C ALA A 42 17.18 21.05 -4.98
N CYS A 43 17.02 20.08 -5.88
CA CYS A 43 15.91 20.10 -6.82
C CYS A 43 14.59 19.93 -6.06
N ALA A 44 13.74 20.95 -6.17
CA ALA A 44 12.37 20.90 -5.69
C ALA A 44 11.56 20.03 -6.66
N PRO A 45 10.84 19.01 -6.16
CA PRO A 45 9.97 18.21 -7.01
C PRO A 45 8.92 19.09 -7.68
N ALA A 46 8.77 18.94 -8.99
CA ALA A 46 7.85 19.77 -9.77
C ALA A 46 7.43 19.06 -11.05
N GLN A 47 6.16 19.22 -11.42
CA GLN A 47 5.69 19.02 -12.79
C GLN A 47 5.97 20.33 -13.56
N VAL A 48 6.75 20.26 -14.65
CA VAL A 48 7.22 21.45 -15.40
C VAL A 48 6.54 21.67 -16.75
N VAL A 49 5.62 20.79 -17.16
CA VAL A 49 4.77 20.96 -18.36
C VAL A 49 3.46 21.63 -17.95
N THR A 50 3.30 22.90 -18.30
CA THR A 50 2.05 23.61 -18.01
C THR A 50 0.99 23.33 -19.05
N ASN A 51 -0.28 23.30 -18.64
CA ASN A 51 -1.42 22.98 -19.53
C ASN A 51 -1.24 21.65 -20.28
N GLY A 52 -0.80 20.60 -19.57
CA GLY A 52 -0.50 19.28 -20.12
C GLY A 52 -1.71 18.51 -20.64
N GLY A 53 -2.87 18.65 -19.98
CA GLY A 53 -4.17 18.13 -20.44
C GLY A 53 -4.96 19.14 -21.28
N PHE A 54 -4.32 20.22 -21.74
CA PHE A 54 -4.87 21.17 -22.71
C PHE A 54 -6.14 21.97 -22.34
N GLU A 55 -6.68 21.80 -21.13
CA GLU A 55 -7.93 22.43 -20.66
C GLU A 55 -7.87 23.97 -20.53
N SER A 56 -6.67 24.56 -20.54
CA SER A 56 -6.47 26.02 -20.44
C SER A 56 -6.28 26.71 -21.81
N GLY A 57 -6.82 26.11 -22.87
CA GLY A 57 -6.69 26.60 -24.24
C GLY A 57 -5.32 26.28 -24.83
N THR A 58 -4.81 27.13 -25.71
CA THR A 58 -3.59 26.81 -26.48
C THR A 58 -2.29 27.22 -25.80
N SER A 59 -2.31 28.19 -24.88
CA SER A 59 -1.09 28.66 -24.21
C SER A 59 -0.68 27.68 -23.11
N PRO A 60 0.63 27.40 -22.89
CA PRO A 60 1.80 27.93 -23.59
C PRO A 60 2.32 27.02 -24.71
N TRP A 61 1.46 26.18 -25.28
CA TRP A 61 1.82 25.34 -26.41
C TRP A 61 1.88 26.14 -27.71
N THR A 62 2.95 25.95 -28.47
CA THR A 62 3.09 26.42 -29.84
C THR A 62 2.58 25.35 -30.79
N GLN A 63 1.62 25.72 -31.63
CA GLN A 63 1.04 24.84 -32.65
C GLN A 63 1.48 25.30 -34.02
N SER A 64 1.82 24.37 -34.92
CA SER A 64 2.09 24.68 -36.33
C SER A 64 0.89 25.30 -37.06
N GLN A 65 -0.32 24.91 -36.67
CA GLN A 65 -1.59 25.41 -37.19
C GLN A 65 -2.59 25.60 -36.05
N THR A 66 -3.57 26.47 -36.24
CA THR A 66 -4.63 26.69 -35.23
C THR A 66 -5.58 25.50 -35.15
N GLY A 67 -5.91 25.08 -33.93
CA GLY A 67 -6.95 24.07 -33.69
C GLY A 67 -6.45 22.62 -33.55
N LEU A 68 -5.15 22.42 -33.29
CA LEU A 68 -4.63 21.11 -32.89
C LEU A 68 -5.10 20.75 -31.47
N ILE A 69 -4.98 21.68 -30.54
CA ILE A 69 -5.65 21.62 -29.23
C ILE A 69 -7.13 21.91 -29.45
N THR A 70 -7.97 20.92 -29.17
CA THR A 70 -9.37 20.92 -29.57
C THR A 70 -10.23 20.05 -28.65
N SER A 71 -11.55 20.19 -28.79
CA SER A 71 -12.59 19.30 -28.23
C SER A 71 -13.57 18.84 -29.31
N ARG A 72 -13.12 18.88 -30.58
CA ARG A 72 -13.97 18.55 -31.73
C ARG A 72 -14.35 17.07 -31.73
N ALA A 73 -15.58 16.77 -32.16
CA ALA A 73 -16.08 15.41 -32.26
C ALA A 73 -15.25 14.55 -33.22
N GLY A 74 -15.16 13.25 -32.93
CA GLY A 74 -14.42 12.26 -33.72
C GLY A 74 -13.27 11.60 -32.96
N GLN A 75 -12.79 12.25 -31.90
CA GLN A 75 -11.85 11.70 -30.92
C GLN A 75 -12.33 12.07 -29.51
N ALA A 76 -11.89 11.35 -28.48
CA ALA A 76 -12.20 11.63 -27.09
C ALA A 76 -10.93 12.04 -26.35
N ALA A 77 -11.04 12.93 -25.35
CA ALA A 77 -9.96 13.21 -24.42
C ALA A 77 -9.69 11.98 -23.54
N HIS A 78 -8.45 11.82 -23.08
CA HIS A 78 -8.12 10.85 -22.03
C HIS A 78 -8.60 11.38 -20.66
N GLY A 79 -8.28 12.63 -20.37
CA GLY A 79 -8.73 13.37 -19.19
C GLY A 79 -9.42 14.67 -19.59
N GLY A 80 -10.38 15.15 -18.81
CA GLY A 80 -11.05 16.43 -19.10
C GLY A 80 -11.89 16.41 -20.38
N THR A 81 -11.79 17.45 -21.20
CA THR A 81 -12.64 17.69 -22.39
C THR A 81 -11.86 18.05 -23.64
N THR A 82 -10.59 18.38 -23.52
CA THR A 82 -9.72 18.86 -24.59
C THR A 82 -8.50 17.97 -24.73
N PHE A 83 -7.93 17.94 -25.92
CA PHE A 83 -6.76 17.13 -26.24
C PHE A 83 -6.03 17.74 -27.44
N ALA A 84 -4.80 17.30 -27.69
CA ALA A 84 -4.08 17.64 -28.91
C ALA A 84 -4.30 16.60 -30.00
N TRP A 85 -4.92 16.99 -31.11
CA TRP A 85 -5.14 16.16 -32.29
C TRP A 85 -4.25 16.63 -33.44
N LEU A 86 -3.19 15.86 -33.70
CA LEU A 86 -2.31 16.05 -34.84
C LEU A 86 -2.75 15.14 -35.99
N ASN A 87 -2.68 15.65 -37.22
CA ASN A 87 -3.00 14.93 -38.45
C ASN A 87 -4.48 14.51 -38.55
N GLY A 88 -4.76 13.36 -39.16
CA GLY A 88 -6.11 12.88 -39.43
C GLY A 88 -6.76 13.50 -40.67
N VAL A 89 -5.98 14.05 -41.60
CA VAL A 89 -6.53 14.75 -42.79
C VAL A 89 -6.53 13.90 -44.06
N GLY A 90 -5.79 12.79 -44.09
CA GLY A 90 -5.78 11.86 -45.22
C GLY A 90 -5.10 12.37 -46.50
N ARG A 91 -4.11 13.25 -46.34
CA ARG A 91 -3.25 13.82 -47.40
C ARG A 91 -1.94 14.30 -46.78
N THR A 92 -0.94 14.62 -47.61
CA THR A 92 0.38 15.02 -47.11
C THR A 92 0.28 16.21 -46.18
N HIS A 93 0.60 15.99 -44.91
CA HIS A 93 0.41 16.97 -43.86
C HIS A 93 1.39 16.75 -42.72
N THR A 94 1.81 17.85 -42.09
CA THR A 94 2.71 17.80 -40.95
C THR A 94 2.20 18.77 -39.92
N ASP A 95 1.91 18.25 -38.74
CA ASP A 95 1.53 19.03 -37.57
C ASP A 95 2.64 18.97 -36.53
N THR A 96 2.94 20.11 -35.93
CA THR A 96 3.79 20.19 -34.74
C THR A 96 3.08 20.86 -33.58
N LEU A 97 3.34 20.32 -32.39
CA LEU A 97 2.93 20.85 -31.11
C LEU A 97 4.14 20.86 -30.19
N SER A 98 4.45 21.98 -29.55
CA SER A 98 5.62 22.06 -28.67
C SER A 98 5.45 23.04 -27.51
N GLN A 99 6.13 22.75 -26.40
CA GLN A 99 6.24 23.65 -25.25
C GLN A 99 7.69 23.68 -24.78
N SER A 100 8.20 24.89 -24.51
CA SER A 100 9.50 25.04 -23.86
C SER A 100 9.35 24.82 -22.37
N VAL A 101 10.10 23.88 -21.80
CA VAL A 101 10.08 23.54 -20.38
C VAL A 101 11.47 23.71 -19.78
N ALA A 102 11.54 24.28 -18.58
CA ALA A 102 12.80 24.41 -17.83
C ALA A 102 12.90 23.26 -16.82
N ILE A 103 13.87 22.37 -17.01
CA ILE A 103 14.12 21.27 -16.09
C ILE A 103 15.14 21.77 -15.06
N PRO A 104 14.80 21.85 -13.75
CA PRO A 104 15.68 22.43 -12.75
C PRO A 104 17.04 21.72 -12.68
N SER A 105 18.09 22.47 -12.36
CA SER A 105 19.40 21.89 -12.08
C SER A 105 19.38 21.17 -10.72
N GLY A 106 20.18 20.11 -10.60
CA GLY A 106 20.24 19.33 -9.36
C GLY A 106 19.13 18.29 -9.17
N CYS A 107 18.27 18.07 -10.18
CA CYS A 107 17.34 16.94 -10.19
C CYS A 107 18.08 15.66 -10.55
N SER A 108 17.87 14.60 -9.77
CA SER A 108 18.40 13.27 -10.07
C SER A 108 17.45 12.47 -10.97
N THR A 109 16.16 12.83 -11.00
CA THR A 109 15.18 12.26 -11.91
C THR A 109 14.41 13.35 -12.66
N ALA A 110 14.11 13.10 -13.93
CA ALA A 110 13.13 13.83 -14.70
C ALA A 110 12.42 12.84 -15.65
N THR A 111 11.10 12.73 -15.58
CA THR A 111 10.31 11.76 -16.34
C THR A 111 9.25 12.48 -17.16
N LEU A 112 9.31 12.34 -18.49
CA LEU A 112 8.25 12.81 -19.39
C LEU A 112 7.24 11.69 -19.62
N THR A 113 5.97 11.96 -19.32
CA THR A 113 4.83 11.11 -19.66
C THR A 113 3.84 11.82 -20.58
N PHE A 114 3.08 11.05 -21.35
CA PHE A 114 1.92 11.51 -22.10
C PHE A 114 1.04 10.32 -22.48
N TRP A 115 -0.24 10.54 -22.68
CA TRP A 115 -1.17 9.56 -23.22
C TRP A 115 -1.28 9.74 -24.73
N LEU A 116 -1.22 8.62 -25.47
CA LEU A 116 -1.33 8.61 -26.92
C LEU A 116 -2.42 7.63 -27.38
N HIS A 117 -3.37 8.13 -28.16
CA HIS A 117 -4.30 7.34 -28.95
C HIS A 117 -4.00 7.52 -30.45
N ILE A 118 -4.05 6.42 -31.20
CA ILE A 118 -3.78 6.41 -32.65
C ILE A 118 -4.94 5.73 -33.35
N ASP A 119 -5.61 6.47 -34.23
CA ASP A 119 -6.67 5.97 -35.11
C ASP A 119 -6.22 6.10 -36.56
N THR A 120 -6.51 5.11 -37.40
CA THR A 120 -6.06 5.13 -38.79
C THR A 120 -6.99 4.39 -39.74
N ALA A 121 -7.16 4.96 -40.93
CA ALA A 121 -7.81 4.32 -42.08
C ALA A 121 -6.85 3.40 -42.86
N GLU A 122 -5.56 3.40 -42.52
CA GLU A 122 -4.59 2.49 -43.10
C GLU A 122 -4.90 1.03 -42.76
N THR A 123 -4.82 0.18 -43.79
CA THR A 123 -5.11 -1.27 -43.68
C THR A 123 -3.85 -2.13 -43.75
N THR A 124 -2.69 -1.52 -44.01
CA THR A 124 -1.40 -2.22 -43.99
C THR A 124 -1.06 -2.73 -42.59
N SER A 125 -0.36 -3.87 -42.54
CA SER A 125 0.17 -4.43 -41.30
C SER A 125 1.71 -4.32 -41.21
N SER A 126 2.37 -3.76 -42.22
CA SER A 126 3.83 -3.75 -42.33
C SER A 126 4.45 -2.39 -42.65
N THR A 127 3.69 -1.48 -43.25
CA THR A 127 4.22 -0.20 -43.72
C THR A 127 3.85 0.93 -42.76
N LYS A 128 4.87 1.68 -42.32
CA LYS A 128 4.73 2.85 -41.46
C LYS A 128 4.63 4.12 -42.31
N TYR A 129 3.46 4.36 -42.90
CA TYR A 129 3.18 5.50 -43.77
C TYR A 129 3.21 6.80 -42.97
N ASP A 130 2.36 6.87 -41.94
CA ASP A 130 2.21 8.04 -41.10
C ASP A 130 2.95 7.85 -39.78
N LYS A 131 3.50 8.93 -39.23
CA LYS A 131 4.34 8.87 -38.04
C LYS A 131 4.09 10.01 -37.07
N LEU A 132 4.10 9.72 -35.79
CA LEU A 132 4.25 10.69 -34.70
C LEU A 132 5.62 10.54 -34.08
N THR A 133 6.39 11.62 -34.05
CA THR A 133 7.68 11.67 -33.35
C THR A 133 7.56 12.52 -32.09
N ALA A 134 7.88 11.93 -30.94
CA ALA A 134 8.00 12.63 -29.66
C ALA A 134 9.48 12.99 -29.42
N LYS A 135 9.76 14.25 -29.08
CA LYS A 135 11.11 14.77 -28.89
C LYS A 135 11.22 15.59 -27.62
N ILE A 136 12.44 15.64 -27.10
CA ILE A 136 12.87 16.62 -26.11
C ILE A 136 14.19 17.29 -26.58
N GLY A 137 14.15 18.61 -26.75
CA GLY A 137 15.21 19.33 -27.47
C GLY A 137 15.38 18.77 -28.89
N THR A 138 16.58 18.30 -29.22
CA THR A 138 16.88 17.63 -30.50
C THR A 138 16.77 16.10 -30.43
N THR A 139 16.57 15.53 -29.24
CA THR A 139 16.57 14.08 -29.02
C THR A 139 15.20 13.50 -29.33
N THR A 140 15.17 12.44 -30.14
CA THR A 140 13.95 11.68 -30.41
C THR A 140 13.78 10.62 -29.32
N LEU A 141 12.67 10.70 -28.60
CA LEU A 141 12.32 9.76 -27.52
C LEU A 141 11.65 8.51 -28.09
N ALA A 142 10.72 8.70 -29.02
CA ALA A 142 10.07 7.61 -29.73
C ALA A 142 9.47 8.09 -31.06
N THR A 143 9.21 7.12 -31.94
CA THR A 143 8.43 7.31 -33.17
C THR A 143 7.35 6.23 -33.23
N TYR A 144 6.10 6.67 -33.25
CA TYR A 144 4.91 5.86 -33.44
C TYR A 144 4.39 6.03 -34.87
N SER A 145 3.51 5.13 -35.30
CA SER A 145 2.99 5.09 -36.66
C SER A 145 1.56 4.57 -36.72
N ASN A 146 0.97 4.58 -37.92
CA ASN A 146 -0.30 3.92 -38.23
C ASN A 146 -0.34 2.42 -37.81
N LEU A 147 0.81 1.75 -37.68
CA LEU A 147 0.88 0.36 -37.21
C LEU A 147 0.69 0.21 -35.69
N ASP A 148 0.81 1.31 -34.94
CA ASP A 148 0.72 1.33 -33.48
C ASP A 148 -0.71 1.65 -32.99
N LYS A 149 -1.71 1.56 -33.89
CA LYS A 149 -3.13 1.78 -33.57
C LYS A 149 -3.63 0.81 -32.49
N ASN A 150 -4.42 1.31 -31.56
CA ASN A 150 -5.09 0.49 -30.54
C ASN A 150 -6.48 1.06 -30.19
N THR A 151 -7.22 0.32 -29.37
CA THR A 151 -8.44 0.84 -28.74
C THR A 151 -8.08 1.73 -27.55
N GLY A 152 -8.39 3.03 -27.62
CA GLY A 152 -8.20 3.98 -26.53
C GLY A 152 -6.76 4.49 -26.38
N TYR A 153 -6.45 5.11 -25.25
CA TYR A 153 -5.12 5.71 -25.01
C TYR A 153 -4.12 4.70 -24.40
N VAL A 154 -2.84 4.91 -24.65
CA VAL A 154 -1.72 4.24 -23.97
C VAL A 154 -0.74 5.27 -23.42
N GLN A 155 -0.42 5.18 -22.14
CA GLN A 155 0.59 6.05 -21.53
C GLN A 155 1.99 5.70 -22.04
N LYS A 156 2.77 6.72 -22.36
CA LYS A 156 4.18 6.64 -22.73
C LYS A 156 4.99 7.34 -21.65
N SER A 157 6.16 6.79 -21.31
CA SER A 157 7.02 7.30 -20.25
C SER A 157 8.48 7.23 -20.67
N PHE A 158 9.23 8.30 -20.42
CA PHE A 158 10.63 8.45 -20.80
C PHE A 158 11.44 9.10 -19.68
N ASP A 159 12.56 8.49 -19.33
CA ASP A 159 13.59 9.14 -18.54
C ASP A 159 14.28 10.22 -19.37
N VAL A 160 14.17 11.46 -18.91
CA VAL A 160 14.77 12.66 -19.51
C VAL A 160 15.70 13.37 -18.52
N SER A 161 16.18 12.67 -17.49
CA SER A 161 17.08 13.20 -16.45
C SER A 161 18.36 13.80 -17.02
N ALA A 162 18.81 13.33 -18.19
CA ALA A 162 19.96 13.88 -18.91
C ALA A 162 19.81 15.38 -19.29
N PHE A 163 18.57 15.90 -19.29
CA PHE A 163 18.25 17.30 -19.58
C PHE A 163 18.13 18.17 -18.32
N ALA A 164 18.43 17.64 -17.12
CA ALA A 164 18.44 18.41 -15.88
C ALA A 164 19.34 19.64 -15.98
N GLY A 165 18.83 20.79 -15.52
CA GLY A 165 19.49 22.09 -15.62
C GLY A 165 19.39 22.76 -16.99
N GLN A 166 18.60 22.22 -17.92
CA GLN A 166 18.41 22.79 -19.26
C GLN A 166 16.95 23.24 -19.48
N THR A 167 16.80 24.27 -20.32
CA THR A 167 15.50 24.61 -20.91
C THR A 167 15.41 23.98 -22.28
N VAL A 168 14.47 23.06 -22.46
CA VAL A 168 14.33 22.23 -23.67
C VAL A 168 12.88 22.24 -24.16
N ALA A 169 12.70 22.08 -25.47
CA ALA A 169 11.36 21.96 -26.04
C ALA A 169 10.89 20.50 -25.98
N VAL A 170 9.76 20.23 -25.31
CA VAL A 170 9.00 18.99 -25.53
C VAL A 170 8.16 19.20 -26.78
N ALA A 171 8.30 18.32 -27.77
CA ALA A 171 7.67 18.48 -29.07
C ALA A 171 7.09 17.16 -29.60
N PHE A 172 5.90 17.26 -30.19
CA PHE A 172 5.24 16.22 -30.94
C PHE A 172 5.17 16.65 -32.40
N THR A 173 5.56 15.78 -33.32
CA THR A 173 5.49 16.04 -34.76
C THR A 173 4.81 14.87 -35.45
N GLY A 174 3.58 15.10 -35.90
CA GLY A 174 2.85 14.16 -36.73
C GLY A 174 3.15 14.41 -38.21
N THR A 175 3.24 13.36 -39.01
CA THR A 175 3.41 13.44 -40.47
C THR A 175 2.53 12.39 -41.13
N GLU A 176 1.68 12.83 -42.04
CA GLU A 176 0.88 11.99 -42.92
C GLU A 176 1.48 11.97 -44.33
N ASP A 177 1.36 10.83 -45.00
CA ASP A 177 1.72 10.66 -46.40
C ASP A 177 0.61 11.20 -47.34
N SER A 178 0.67 10.89 -48.65
CA SER A 178 -0.27 11.44 -49.64
C SER A 178 -1.73 10.95 -49.55
N SER A 179 -2.07 9.93 -48.75
CA SER A 179 -3.41 9.32 -48.75
C SER A 179 -3.74 8.59 -47.45
N LEU A 180 -5.04 8.44 -47.14
CA LEU A 180 -5.58 7.78 -45.93
C LEU A 180 -5.15 8.46 -44.62
N GLN A 181 -6.08 8.54 -43.68
CA GLN A 181 -5.85 9.34 -42.47
C GLN A 181 -5.19 8.51 -41.38
N THR A 182 -4.29 9.14 -40.63
CA THR A 182 -3.90 8.68 -39.29
C THR A 182 -3.96 9.86 -38.33
N SER A 183 -4.80 9.72 -37.30
CA SER A 183 -4.97 10.66 -36.22
C SER A 183 -4.06 10.30 -35.05
N PHE A 184 -3.23 11.24 -34.63
CA PHE A 184 -2.40 11.11 -33.43
C PHE A 184 -2.94 12.03 -32.35
N VAL A 185 -3.57 11.43 -31.34
CA VAL A 185 -4.23 12.16 -30.26
C VAL A 185 -3.39 12.07 -29.00
N VAL A 186 -2.82 13.20 -28.59
CA VAL A 186 -1.97 13.33 -27.41
C VAL A 186 -2.75 14.02 -26.30
N ASP A 187 -2.65 13.51 -25.09
CA ASP A 187 -3.29 14.10 -23.92
C ASP A 187 -2.45 13.92 -22.65
N ASP A 188 -2.75 14.70 -21.61
CA ASP A 188 -2.17 14.62 -20.27
C ASP A 188 -0.63 14.53 -20.28
N VAL A 189 0.02 15.48 -20.98
CA VAL A 189 1.49 15.54 -21.05
C VAL A 189 2.04 16.05 -19.71
N ALA A 190 2.95 15.29 -19.08
CA ALA A 190 3.60 15.70 -17.85
C ALA A 190 5.11 15.50 -17.89
N LEU A 191 5.87 16.41 -17.27
CA LEU A 191 7.30 16.23 -17.05
C LEU A 191 7.57 16.46 -15.57
N ASP A 192 7.73 15.37 -14.82
CA ASP A 192 7.97 15.42 -13.38
C ASP A 192 9.47 15.40 -13.11
N THR A 193 9.95 16.30 -12.28
CA THR A 193 11.35 16.44 -11.88
C THR A 193 11.47 16.23 -10.38
N SER A 194 12.55 15.61 -9.90
CA SER A 194 12.82 15.52 -8.46
C SER A 194 14.31 15.40 -8.12
N GLY A 195 14.69 15.91 -6.94
CA GLY A 195 16.05 15.91 -6.41
C GLY A 195 16.45 14.63 -5.68
N GLY A 196 15.79 13.50 -5.96
CA GLY A 196 16.00 12.26 -5.22
C GLY A 196 15.05 12.08 -4.04
N THR A 197 13.85 12.65 -4.16
CA THR A 197 12.58 12.21 -3.56
C THR A 197 11.47 12.88 -4.35
N THR A 198 10.75 12.17 -5.21
CA THR A 198 9.49 12.70 -5.77
C THR A 198 8.40 12.44 -4.73
N PRO A 199 7.75 13.44 -4.09
CA PRO A 199 6.34 13.28 -3.79
C PRO A 199 5.63 13.25 -5.14
N PRO A 200 4.92 12.17 -5.50
CA PRO A 200 4.09 12.14 -6.71
C PRO A 200 3.05 13.27 -6.67
N GLY A 201 2.37 13.51 -7.79
CA GLY A 201 1.07 14.17 -7.73
C GLY A 201 0.28 13.59 -6.56
N ASP A 202 -0.23 14.44 -5.68
CA ASP A 202 -0.87 14.06 -4.41
C ASP A 202 -0.54 12.65 -3.85
N SER A 203 0.66 12.44 -3.30
CA SER A 203 1.03 11.19 -2.60
C SER A 203 0.18 10.85 -1.38
N THR A 204 -0.74 11.73 -0.99
CA THR A 204 -1.44 11.59 0.27
C THR A 204 -2.43 10.44 0.16
N ARG A 205 -2.10 9.32 0.78
CA ARG A 205 -3.01 8.18 0.89
C ARG A 205 -4.28 8.61 1.62
N THR A 206 -5.42 8.41 0.97
CA THR A 206 -6.74 8.79 1.48
C THR A 206 -7.79 7.80 0.99
N PRO A 207 -8.95 7.62 1.65
CA PRO A 207 -9.39 8.23 2.91
C PRO A 207 -8.49 7.90 4.10
N ALA A 208 -8.12 8.92 4.88
CA ALA A 208 -7.21 8.78 6.02
C ALA A 208 -7.96 8.61 7.34
N SER A 209 -7.26 7.99 8.30
CA SER A 209 -7.79 7.63 9.63
C SER A 209 -9.16 6.96 9.58
N PRO A 210 -9.35 5.89 8.78
CA PRO A 210 -10.63 5.22 8.76
C PRO A 210 -10.97 4.64 10.14
N SER A 211 -12.25 4.72 10.50
CA SER A 211 -12.79 4.08 11.69
C SER A 211 -14.13 3.41 11.37
N TYR A 212 -14.26 2.16 11.78
CA TYR A 212 -15.39 1.30 11.49
C TYR A 212 -16.13 0.97 12.79
N THR A 213 -17.45 1.18 12.76
CA THR A 213 -18.35 0.66 13.80
C THR A 213 -19.27 -0.37 13.19
N VAL A 214 -19.24 -1.58 13.73
CA VAL A 214 -19.90 -2.74 13.16
C VAL A 214 -20.77 -3.40 14.22
N ASN A 215 -22.01 -3.71 13.88
CA ASN A 215 -22.93 -4.44 14.75
C ASN A 215 -23.59 -5.53 13.92
N LEU A 216 -23.25 -6.79 14.20
CA LEU A 216 -23.76 -7.94 13.48
C LEU A 216 -24.38 -8.95 14.46
N SER A 217 -25.42 -9.63 14.01
CA SER A 217 -25.98 -10.79 14.69
C SER A 217 -25.90 -12.01 13.77
N SER A 218 -25.45 -13.15 14.32
CA SER A 218 -25.33 -14.39 13.57
C SER A 218 -26.56 -15.29 13.65
N ASN A 219 -26.72 -16.12 12.62
CA ASN A 219 -27.58 -17.29 12.67
C ASN A 219 -27.08 -18.33 13.70
N THR A 220 -27.81 -19.43 13.88
CA THR A 220 -27.49 -20.45 14.90
C THR A 220 -26.16 -21.17 14.69
N SER A 221 -25.62 -21.18 13.47
CA SER A 221 -24.39 -21.89 13.11
C SER A 221 -23.17 -20.98 12.95
N GLY A 222 -23.32 -19.66 13.05
CA GLY A 222 -22.23 -18.70 12.79
C GLY A 222 -21.86 -18.54 11.31
N THR A 223 -22.65 -19.10 10.39
CA THR A 223 -22.38 -19.09 8.94
C THR A 223 -23.09 -17.95 8.19
N GLY A 224 -23.96 -17.21 8.88
CA GLY A 224 -24.70 -16.09 8.30
C GLY A 224 -24.75 -14.96 9.31
N TRP A 225 -24.38 -13.75 8.88
CA TRP A 225 -24.33 -12.56 9.72
C TRP A 225 -25.09 -11.43 9.04
N THR A 226 -25.86 -10.70 9.82
CA THR A 226 -26.59 -9.52 9.33
C THR A 226 -26.54 -8.40 10.34
N GLY A 227 -26.50 -7.17 9.87
CA GLY A 227 -26.58 -6.00 10.72
C GLY A 227 -26.16 -4.75 9.99
N HIS A 228 -25.36 -3.92 10.63
CA HIS A 228 -24.99 -2.61 10.09
C HIS A 228 -23.51 -2.33 10.33
N GLU A 229 -22.88 -1.72 9.34
CA GLU A 229 -21.53 -1.18 9.41
C GLU A 229 -21.51 0.30 9.01
N SER A 230 -20.68 1.10 9.68
CA SER A 230 -20.40 2.47 9.28
C SER A 230 -18.91 2.75 9.26
N ALA A 231 -18.43 3.36 8.19
CA ALA A 231 -17.06 3.80 8.00
C ALA A 231 -16.98 5.32 8.07
N THR A 232 -16.23 5.86 9.03
CA THR A 232 -15.91 7.29 9.15
C THR A 232 -14.47 7.53 8.71
N PHE A 233 -14.22 8.59 7.96
CA PHE A 233 -12.90 8.87 7.40
C PHE A 233 -12.70 10.36 7.14
N THR A 234 -11.45 10.75 6.89
CA THR A 234 -11.06 12.12 6.52
C THR A 234 -10.39 12.14 5.15
N ASN A 235 -10.74 13.09 4.30
CA ASN A 235 -9.93 13.35 3.12
C ASN A 235 -8.63 14.04 3.54
N ALA A 236 -7.50 13.36 3.45
CA ALA A 236 -6.20 13.95 3.75
C ALA A 236 -5.56 14.62 2.52
N SER A 237 -6.04 14.27 1.33
CA SER A 237 -5.47 14.72 0.07
C SER A 237 -5.97 16.13 -0.28
N PRO A 238 -5.13 17.03 -0.83
CA PRO A 238 -5.56 18.30 -1.41
C PRO A 238 -6.62 18.12 -2.51
N THR A 239 -6.65 16.97 -3.17
CA THR A 239 -7.71 16.64 -4.13
C THR A 239 -9.02 16.33 -3.40
N ALA A 240 -10.10 17.05 -3.71
CA ALA A 240 -11.41 16.78 -3.12
C ALA A 240 -11.94 15.40 -3.58
N LEU A 241 -12.46 14.60 -2.66
CA LEU A 241 -13.08 13.31 -2.97
C LEU A 241 -14.54 13.53 -3.37
N THR A 242 -14.90 13.19 -4.60
CA THR A 242 -16.30 13.12 -5.06
C THR A 242 -16.95 11.78 -4.75
N GLU A 243 -16.12 10.79 -4.43
CA GLU A 243 -16.49 9.38 -4.28
C GLU A 243 -15.51 8.67 -3.36
N VAL A 244 -15.92 7.53 -2.84
CA VAL A 244 -15.05 6.53 -2.22
C VAL A 244 -15.42 5.15 -2.73
N TYR A 245 -14.56 4.15 -2.51
CA TYR A 245 -14.89 2.76 -2.80
C TYR A 245 -14.86 1.94 -1.52
N LEU A 246 -15.87 1.07 -1.35
CA LEU A 246 -15.81 -0.03 -0.40
C LEU A 246 -15.24 -1.25 -1.13
N ARG A 247 -14.31 -1.94 -0.48
CA ARG A 247 -13.70 -3.17 -0.97
C ARG A 247 -14.36 -4.35 -0.29
N LEU A 248 -14.86 -5.28 -1.11
CA LEU A 248 -15.63 -6.48 -0.72
C LEU A 248 -14.90 -7.71 -1.26
N TRP A 249 -13.65 -7.91 -0.86
CA TRP A 249 -12.74 -8.89 -1.45
C TRP A 249 -13.35 -10.29 -1.58
N ASP A 250 -14.02 -10.77 -0.53
CA ASP A 250 -14.56 -12.14 -0.51
C ASP A 250 -15.83 -12.34 -1.36
N ASN A 251 -16.33 -11.30 -2.03
CA ASN A 251 -17.26 -11.51 -3.14
C ASN A 251 -16.66 -12.33 -4.27
N TYR A 252 -15.33 -12.45 -4.34
CA TYR A 252 -14.61 -13.39 -5.19
C TYR A 252 -15.11 -14.84 -5.03
N HIS A 253 -15.46 -15.28 -3.82
CA HIS A 253 -15.91 -16.65 -3.55
C HIS A 253 -17.34 -16.96 -4.04
N GLY A 254 -18.02 -15.99 -4.67
CA GLY A 254 -19.33 -16.18 -5.26
C GLY A 254 -19.42 -15.71 -6.70
N THR A 255 -20.55 -15.09 -7.03
CA THR A 255 -20.76 -14.43 -8.33
C THR A 255 -21.42 -13.08 -8.10
N CYS A 256 -21.32 -12.17 -9.06
CA CYS A 256 -22.05 -10.89 -8.99
C CYS A 256 -23.58 -11.05 -8.83
N SER A 257 -24.15 -12.21 -9.18
CA SER A 257 -25.56 -12.55 -8.96
C SER A 257 -25.86 -13.24 -7.62
N ALA A 258 -24.83 -13.74 -6.92
CA ALA A 258 -24.92 -14.46 -5.66
C ALA A 258 -23.66 -14.18 -4.84
N MET A 259 -23.62 -13.00 -4.25
CA MET A 259 -22.48 -12.49 -3.50
C MET A 259 -22.55 -12.95 -2.03
N PRO A 260 -21.45 -13.47 -1.47
CA PRO A 260 -21.32 -13.72 -0.04
C PRO A 260 -21.50 -12.48 0.82
N ILE A 261 -21.03 -11.31 0.36
CA ILE A 261 -21.14 -10.03 1.06
C ILE A 261 -22.12 -9.12 0.31
N THR A 262 -23.18 -8.72 0.98
CA THR A 262 -24.20 -7.81 0.45
C THR A 262 -24.24 -6.51 1.24
N VAL A 263 -24.18 -5.39 0.52
CA VAL A 263 -24.33 -4.04 1.05
C VAL A 263 -25.66 -3.47 0.56
N SER A 264 -26.47 -2.93 1.46
CA SER A 264 -27.76 -2.33 1.14
C SER A 264 -28.06 -1.11 2.03
N ASN A 265 -29.09 -0.34 1.69
CA ASN A 265 -29.52 0.83 2.46
C ASN A 265 -28.39 1.83 2.79
N VAL A 266 -27.54 2.12 1.80
CA VAL A 266 -26.39 3.02 1.97
C VAL A 266 -26.85 4.43 2.35
N THR A 267 -26.16 5.02 3.33
CA THR A 267 -26.32 6.39 3.83
C THR A 267 -24.99 7.14 3.75
N GLY A 268 -25.02 8.47 3.75
CA GLY A 268 -23.83 9.31 3.61
C GLY A 268 -23.28 9.42 2.18
N GLY A 269 -23.90 8.70 1.23
CA GLY A 269 -23.58 8.69 -0.19
C GLY A 269 -24.59 7.87 -0.97
N THR A 270 -24.38 7.76 -2.29
CA THR A 270 -25.20 6.94 -3.18
C THR A 270 -24.37 5.78 -3.71
N ALA A 271 -24.85 4.55 -3.52
CA ALA A 271 -24.18 3.36 -4.06
C ALA A 271 -24.29 3.33 -5.60
N GLY A 272 -23.14 3.22 -6.26
CA GLY A 272 -23.01 3.00 -7.69
C GLY A 272 -23.00 1.51 -8.04
N ALA A 273 -22.52 1.20 -9.24
CA ALA A 273 -22.33 -0.17 -9.67
C ALA A 273 -21.11 -0.81 -8.99
N LEU A 274 -21.22 -2.11 -8.75
CA LEU A 274 -20.08 -2.96 -8.40
C LEU A 274 -19.13 -3.08 -9.60
N SER A 275 -17.83 -3.10 -9.34
CA SER A 275 -16.76 -3.28 -10.32
C SER A 275 -15.75 -4.33 -9.83
N VAL A 276 -14.75 -4.63 -10.67
CA VAL A 276 -13.66 -5.57 -10.36
C VAL A 276 -14.19 -6.94 -9.90
N GLY A 277 -15.04 -7.57 -10.71
CA GLY A 277 -15.63 -8.86 -10.34
C GLY A 277 -16.50 -8.80 -9.08
N CYS A 278 -17.08 -7.63 -8.79
CA CYS A 278 -17.93 -7.35 -7.62
C CYS A 278 -17.21 -7.28 -6.27
N THR A 279 -15.90 -7.04 -6.29
CA THR A 279 -15.10 -6.79 -5.08
C THR A 279 -14.89 -5.30 -4.79
N ALA A 280 -15.41 -4.39 -5.61
CA ALA A 280 -15.36 -2.96 -5.37
C ALA A 280 -16.74 -2.32 -5.58
N LEU A 281 -17.23 -1.58 -4.58
CA LEU A 281 -18.48 -0.83 -4.64
C LEU A 281 -18.18 0.67 -4.59
N LYS A 282 -18.47 1.39 -5.68
CA LYS A 282 -18.37 2.85 -5.71
C LYS A 282 -19.48 3.47 -4.85
N ILE A 283 -19.13 4.45 -4.03
CA ILE A 283 -20.07 5.30 -3.30
C ILE A 283 -19.83 6.76 -3.71
N ASP A 284 -20.79 7.37 -4.42
CA ASP A 284 -20.74 8.78 -4.75
C ASP A 284 -21.11 9.62 -3.52
N LEU A 285 -20.23 10.56 -3.15
CA LEU A 285 -20.46 11.45 -2.02
C LEU A 285 -21.46 12.55 -2.42
N PRO A 286 -22.36 12.98 -1.50
CA PRO A 286 -23.38 13.98 -1.83
C PRO A 286 -22.78 15.35 -2.15
N THR A 287 -21.59 15.63 -1.63
CA THR A 287 -20.79 16.83 -1.90
C THR A 287 -19.31 16.44 -1.94
N PRO A 288 -18.49 17.07 -2.81
CA PRO A 288 -17.05 16.85 -2.79
C PRO A 288 -16.46 17.13 -1.40
N LEU A 289 -15.77 16.14 -0.83
CA LEU A 289 -15.15 16.21 0.47
C LEU A 289 -13.76 16.83 0.33
N THR A 290 -13.57 18.07 0.77
CA THR A 290 -12.28 18.77 0.62
C THR A 290 -11.27 18.30 1.67
N GLN A 291 -9.99 18.66 1.48
CA GLN A 291 -8.93 18.32 2.43
C GLN A 291 -9.29 18.70 3.88
N GLY A 292 -9.03 17.78 4.81
CA GLY A 292 -9.30 17.90 6.23
C GLY A 292 -10.77 17.70 6.64
N GLN A 293 -11.69 17.58 5.69
CA GLN A 293 -13.09 17.26 6.00
C GLN A 293 -13.29 15.76 6.20
N SER A 294 -14.25 15.42 7.05
CA SER A 294 -14.62 14.04 7.35
C SER A 294 -16.03 13.73 6.85
N ALA A 295 -16.25 12.46 6.48
CA ALA A 295 -17.54 11.92 6.13
C ALA A 295 -17.75 10.55 6.79
N THR A 296 -19.00 10.12 6.86
CA THR A 296 -19.39 8.79 7.32
C THR A 296 -20.29 8.16 6.28
N ILE A 297 -19.96 6.95 5.85
CA ILE A 297 -20.83 6.08 5.05
C ILE A 297 -21.35 4.97 5.96
N GLY A 298 -22.66 4.76 5.97
CA GLY A 298 -23.30 3.69 6.74
C GLY A 298 -24.14 2.79 5.83
N PHE A 299 -24.22 1.50 6.13
CA PHE A 299 -24.98 0.55 5.34
C PHE A 299 -25.40 -0.68 6.13
N ASP A 300 -26.48 -1.30 5.69
CA ASP A 300 -26.87 -2.63 6.14
C ASP A 300 -25.98 -3.68 5.46
N LEU A 301 -25.41 -4.57 6.27
CA LEU A 301 -24.45 -5.58 5.86
C LEU A 301 -25.05 -6.97 6.06
N GLY A 302 -24.95 -7.79 5.02
CA GLY A 302 -25.22 -9.23 5.07
C GLY A 302 -23.98 -10.02 4.64
N ILE A 303 -23.65 -11.08 5.38
CA ILE A 303 -22.53 -11.97 5.10
C ILE A 303 -23.06 -13.40 5.14
N THR A 304 -22.84 -14.15 4.06
CA THR A 304 -23.08 -15.59 3.97
C THR A 304 -21.76 -16.29 3.77
N VAL A 305 -21.31 -17.02 4.78
CA VAL A 305 -20.03 -17.73 4.74
C VAL A 305 -20.18 -18.94 3.82
N PRO A 306 -19.34 -19.08 2.76
CA PRO A 306 -19.41 -20.21 1.85
C PRO A 306 -18.86 -21.48 2.50
N SER A 307 -19.24 -22.66 1.99
CA SER A 307 -18.65 -23.92 2.46
C SER A 307 -17.24 -24.07 1.91
N GLY A 308 -16.29 -24.44 2.77
CA GLY A 308 -14.90 -24.65 2.41
C GLY A 308 -13.96 -24.39 3.59
N ALA A 309 -12.84 -25.12 3.64
CA ALA A 309 -11.78 -24.91 4.61
C ALA A 309 -10.85 -23.77 4.14
N ASP A 310 -11.39 -22.55 4.08
CA ASP A 310 -10.73 -21.35 3.57
C ASP A 310 -10.68 -20.24 4.65
N ARG A 311 -9.90 -19.19 4.44
CA ARG A 311 -9.83 -18.00 5.32
C ARG A 311 -11.16 -17.25 5.40
N PHE A 312 -11.98 -17.37 4.35
CA PHE A 312 -13.39 -16.99 4.35
C PHE A 312 -14.24 -18.20 3.94
N GLY A 313 -14.63 -19.01 4.93
CA GLY A 313 -15.34 -20.26 4.68
C GLY A 313 -15.75 -20.98 5.97
N TYR A 314 -16.62 -21.98 5.85
CA TYR A 314 -16.93 -22.88 6.95
C TYR A 314 -16.62 -24.34 6.62
N ASP A 315 -15.96 -25.01 7.57
CA ASP A 315 -15.75 -26.46 7.60
C ASP A 315 -16.49 -27.05 8.80
N GLY A 316 -17.53 -27.84 8.51
CA GLY A 316 -18.43 -28.38 9.53
C GLY A 316 -19.08 -27.28 10.38
N ALA A 317 -18.69 -27.19 11.65
CA ALA A 317 -19.24 -26.24 12.62
C ALA A 317 -18.34 -25.02 12.89
N PHE A 318 -17.23 -24.88 12.15
CA PHE A 318 -16.25 -23.82 12.32
C PHE A 318 -16.31 -22.89 11.11
N SER A 319 -16.58 -21.61 11.36
CA SER A 319 -16.61 -20.56 10.33
C SER A 319 -15.44 -19.61 10.54
N MET A 320 -14.68 -19.33 9.48
CA MET A 320 -13.63 -18.32 9.42
C MET A 320 -14.12 -17.15 8.57
N LEU A 321 -13.94 -15.93 9.08
CA LEU A 321 -14.44 -14.69 8.48
C LEU A 321 -13.30 -13.69 8.32
N GLY A 322 -12.26 -14.11 7.59
CA GLY A 322 -11.23 -13.22 7.05
C GLY A 322 -11.80 -12.29 5.99
N ASN A 323 -11.33 -11.03 5.94
CA ASN A 323 -11.70 -9.96 4.99
C ASN A 323 -13.21 -9.74 4.71
N ALA A 324 -14.08 -10.26 5.59
CA ALA A 324 -15.53 -10.29 5.40
C ALA A 324 -16.21 -8.91 5.56
N LEU A 325 -15.55 -7.96 6.23
CA LEU A 325 -16.05 -6.60 6.42
C LEU A 325 -15.64 -5.69 5.25
N PRO A 326 -16.58 -4.96 4.63
CA PRO A 326 -16.22 -3.96 3.63
C PRO A 326 -15.40 -2.80 4.21
N VAL A 327 -14.17 -2.61 3.74
CA VAL A 327 -13.33 -1.46 4.15
C VAL A 327 -13.09 -0.48 3.00
N LEU A 328 -12.63 0.73 3.30
CA LEU A 328 -12.37 1.76 2.29
C LEU A 328 -11.13 1.40 1.45
N ALA A 329 -11.24 1.52 0.12
CA ALA A 329 -10.10 1.47 -0.77
C ALA A 329 -9.15 2.65 -0.55
N VAL A 330 -7.86 2.42 -0.77
CA VAL A 330 -6.84 3.48 -0.74
C VAL A 330 -6.81 4.21 -2.07
N ARG A 331 -6.67 5.54 -2.02
CA ARG A 331 -6.33 6.41 -3.14
C ARG A 331 -5.05 7.17 -2.83
N ASP A 332 -4.15 7.25 -3.80
CA ASP A 332 -2.99 8.14 -3.75
C ASP A 332 -2.71 8.76 -5.13
N GLY A 333 -1.47 9.14 -5.38
CA GLY A 333 -1.03 9.73 -6.64
C GLY A 333 -1.22 8.83 -7.88
N ALA A 334 -1.35 7.52 -7.70
CA ALA A 334 -1.65 6.58 -8.78
C ALA A 334 -3.17 6.43 -9.04
N GLY A 335 -4.01 7.06 -8.22
CA GLY A 335 -5.46 6.91 -8.27
C GLY A 335 -5.99 5.92 -7.25
N TRP A 336 -7.15 5.33 -7.51
CA TRP A 336 -7.77 4.34 -6.64
C TRP A 336 -7.12 2.98 -6.81
N HIS A 337 -6.68 2.37 -5.71
CA HIS A 337 -6.17 1.01 -5.66
C HIS A 337 -7.35 0.04 -5.54
N LEU A 338 -7.73 -0.53 -6.69
CA LEU A 338 -8.88 -1.42 -6.84
C LEU A 338 -8.48 -2.78 -7.41
N ASP A 339 -7.30 -3.27 -7.07
CA ASP A 339 -6.73 -4.50 -7.62
C ASP A 339 -7.65 -5.72 -7.45
N PRO A 340 -7.60 -6.68 -8.38
CA PRO A 340 -8.41 -7.90 -8.26
C PRO A 340 -7.95 -8.77 -7.09
N TYR A 341 -8.85 -9.62 -6.60
CA TYR A 341 -8.51 -10.67 -5.65
C TYR A 341 -7.57 -11.69 -6.31
N THR A 342 -6.53 -12.11 -5.60
CA THR A 342 -5.65 -13.24 -5.95
C THR A 342 -5.89 -14.42 -5.01
N ASN A 343 -5.84 -15.62 -5.58
CA ASN A 343 -5.92 -16.88 -4.82
C ASN A 343 -4.54 -17.50 -4.57
N ASN A 344 -3.46 -16.86 -5.03
CA ASN A 344 -2.09 -17.37 -4.96
C ASN A 344 -1.28 -16.75 -3.80
N GLY A 345 -1.77 -15.65 -3.24
CA GLY A 345 -1.27 -14.93 -2.06
C GLY A 345 -2.28 -13.83 -1.69
N GLU A 346 -1.79 -12.69 -1.22
CA GLU A 346 -2.59 -11.62 -0.64
C GLU A 346 -2.89 -10.51 -1.65
N SER A 347 -4.03 -9.85 -1.50
CA SER A 347 -4.49 -8.76 -2.41
C SER A 347 -5.07 -7.59 -1.64
N PHE A 348 -4.75 -7.49 -0.35
CA PHE A 348 -5.37 -6.51 0.53
C PHE A 348 -4.49 -5.29 0.60
N TYR A 349 -5.14 -4.14 0.46
CA TYR A 349 -4.47 -2.88 0.65
C TYR A 349 -5.39 -1.93 1.38
N SER A 350 -5.02 -1.66 2.63
CA SER A 350 -5.79 -0.87 3.57
C SER A 350 -4.86 0.05 4.37
N LEU A 351 -5.38 1.20 4.80
CA LEU A 351 -4.69 2.02 5.80
C LEU A 351 -5.01 1.51 7.20
N ALA A 352 -4.07 1.68 8.13
CA ALA A 352 -4.30 1.37 9.53
C ALA A 352 -5.52 2.13 10.07
N SER A 353 -6.45 1.38 10.63
CA SER A 353 -7.81 1.79 10.94
C SER A 353 -8.21 1.36 12.35
N ASP A 354 -9.24 2.00 12.88
CA ASP A 354 -9.80 1.66 14.19
C ASP A 354 -11.15 0.96 14.02
N PHE A 355 -11.32 -0.23 14.61
CA PHE A 355 -12.54 -1.02 14.55
C PHE A 355 -13.17 -1.16 15.93
N ARG A 356 -14.48 -0.94 15.99
CA ARG A 356 -15.34 -1.34 17.12
C ARG A 356 -16.44 -2.26 16.60
N VAL A 357 -16.27 -3.55 16.84
CA VAL A 357 -17.13 -4.60 16.28
C VAL A 357 -17.91 -5.27 17.40
N THR A 358 -19.23 -5.32 17.25
CA THR A 358 -20.16 -5.99 18.16
C THR A 358 -20.77 -7.17 17.44
N LEU A 359 -20.52 -8.38 17.95
CA LEU A 359 -20.93 -9.66 17.39
C LEU A 359 -21.90 -10.33 18.37
N ASP A 360 -23.19 -10.37 18.05
CA ASP A 360 -24.20 -11.11 18.79
C ASP A 360 -24.31 -12.53 18.20
N HIS A 361 -24.04 -13.55 19.01
CA HIS A 361 -23.98 -14.95 18.56
C HIS A 361 -24.57 -15.94 19.58
N PRO A 362 -24.92 -17.17 19.19
CA PRO A 362 -25.31 -18.21 20.14
C PRO A 362 -24.21 -18.44 21.19
N SER A 363 -24.60 -18.59 22.46
CA SER A 363 -23.64 -18.81 23.56
C SER A 363 -22.91 -20.16 23.50
N SER A 364 -23.30 -21.05 22.59
CA SER A 364 -22.59 -22.30 22.30
C SER A 364 -21.38 -22.13 21.40
N LEU A 365 -21.18 -20.95 20.79
CA LEU A 365 -20.05 -20.63 19.94
C LEU A 365 -19.05 -19.75 20.71
N LEU A 366 -17.76 -19.99 20.48
CA LEU A 366 -16.72 -19.03 20.78
C LEU A 366 -16.44 -18.19 19.54
N VAL A 367 -16.16 -16.90 19.74
CA VAL A 367 -15.93 -15.92 18.67
C VAL A 367 -14.62 -15.17 18.92
N PRO A 368 -13.44 -15.79 18.64
CA PRO A 368 -12.18 -15.05 18.64
C PRO A 368 -12.15 -14.05 17.49
N ALA A 369 -11.53 -12.89 17.71
CA ALA A 369 -11.53 -11.79 16.75
C ALA A 369 -10.28 -10.92 16.88
N THR A 370 -10.00 -10.14 15.84
CA THR A 370 -9.00 -9.07 15.85
C THR A 370 -9.23 -8.08 17.01
N GLY A 371 -8.17 -7.77 17.74
CA GLY A 371 -8.17 -6.81 18.84
C GLY A 371 -8.67 -7.38 20.16
N ALA A 372 -8.81 -6.51 21.16
CA ALA A 372 -9.22 -6.93 22.49
C ALA A 372 -10.73 -7.19 22.55
N SER A 373 -11.11 -8.41 22.94
CA SER A 373 -12.51 -8.85 22.96
C SER A 373 -13.08 -8.99 24.36
N VAL A 374 -14.33 -8.56 24.55
CA VAL A 374 -15.08 -8.71 25.81
C VAL A 374 -16.45 -9.30 25.53
N ASP A 375 -16.76 -10.40 26.23
CA ASP A 375 -18.07 -11.04 26.17
C ASP A 375 -19.01 -10.48 27.24
N THR A 376 -20.26 -10.25 26.85
CA THR A 376 -21.35 -9.89 27.74
C THR A 376 -22.60 -10.73 27.47
N PRO A 377 -23.47 -10.96 28.46
CA PRO A 377 -24.73 -11.66 28.22
C PRO A 377 -25.60 -10.92 27.21
N GLY A 378 -26.07 -11.64 26.18
CA GLY A 378 -27.05 -11.14 25.21
C GLY A 378 -28.49 -11.48 25.62
N THR A 379 -29.34 -11.67 24.62
CA THR A 379 -30.68 -12.25 24.82
C THR A 379 -30.57 -13.73 25.25
N SER A 380 -31.68 -14.36 25.64
CA SER A 380 -31.66 -15.75 26.14
C SER A 380 -30.97 -16.70 25.15
N GLY A 381 -29.90 -17.35 25.59
CA GLY A 381 -29.09 -18.28 24.79
C GLY A 381 -28.05 -17.61 23.87
N ARG A 382 -27.84 -16.30 24.00
CA ARG A 382 -26.90 -15.52 23.19
C ARG A 382 -25.86 -14.79 24.04
N THR A 383 -24.69 -14.61 23.43
CA THR A 383 -23.55 -13.84 23.95
C THR A 383 -23.28 -12.70 22.97
N VAL A 384 -22.91 -11.54 23.49
CA VAL A 384 -22.46 -10.41 22.70
C VAL A 384 -20.97 -10.20 22.95
N THR A 385 -20.15 -10.49 21.96
CA THR A 385 -18.71 -10.19 21.95
C THR A 385 -18.51 -8.79 21.37
N THR A 386 -17.86 -7.91 22.12
CA THR A 386 -17.42 -6.61 21.62
C THR A 386 -15.90 -6.61 21.49
N ALA A 387 -15.41 -6.50 20.26
CA ALA A 387 -14.00 -6.38 19.93
C ALA A 387 -13.63 -4.93 19.64
N THR A 388 -12.52 -4.46 20.22
CA THR A 388 -11.94 -3.14 19.92
C THR A 388 -10.52 -3.33 19.41
N ALA A 389 -10.27 -2.90 18.18
CA ALA A 389 -8.97 -2.95 17.53
C ALA A 389 -8.56 -1.54 17.09
N THR A 390 -7.34 -1.14 17.39
CA THR A 390 -6.83 0.22 17.12
C THR A 390 -5.60 0.11 16.23
N LYS A 391 -5.54 0.90 15.16
CA LYS A 391 -4.46 0.87 14.16
C LYS A 391 -4.18 -0.52 13.58
N VAL A 392 -5.23 -1.25 13.23
CA VAL A 392 -5.13 -2.51 12.48
C VAL A 392 -5.45 -2.29 11.01
N ARG A 393 -4.85 -3.07 10.12
CA ARG A 393 -5.14 -3.05 8.67
C ARG A 393 -6.55 -3.55 8.40
N ASP A 394 -6.83 -4.72 8.95
CA ASP A 394 -7.99 -5.53 8.63
C ASP A 394 -8.59 -6.06 9.94
N PHE A 395 -9.84 -6.52 9.88
CA PHE A 395 -10.52 -7.14 11.01
C PHE A 395 -11.06 -8.50 10.58
N ALA A 396 -10.69 -9.55 11.30
CA ALA A 396 -11.17 -10.90 11.09
C ALA A 396 -11.74 -11.49 12.39
N TRP A 397 -12.60 -12.49 12.25
CA TRP A 397 -13.07 -13.29 13.36
C TRP A 397 -13.37 -14.71 12.91
N ALA A 398 -13.55 -15.61 13.88
CA ALA A 398 -14.09 -16.93 13.66
C ALA A 398 -15.32 -17.17 14.54
N ALA A 399 -16.11 -18.19 14.22
CA ALA A 399 -17.21 -18.63 15.05
C ALA A 399 -17.35 -20.16 15.01
N GLY A 400 -17.36 -20.80 16.18
CA GLY A 400 -17.44 -22.25 16.25
C GLY A 400 -17.34 -22.80 17.68
N PRO A 401 -17.57 -24.11 17.87
CA PRO A 401 -17.44 -24.77 19.15
C PRO A 401 -15.96 -25.08 19.48
N PHE A 402 -15.10 -24.05 19.45
CA PHE A 402 -13.68 -24.18 19.70
C PHE A 402 -13.36 -24.61 21.15
N SER A 403 -12.27 -25.33 21.35
CA SER A 403 -11.61 -25.40 22.66
C SER A 403 -10.61 -24.25 22.80
N LYS A 404 -10.53 -23.61 23.96
CA LYS A 404 -9.62 -22.48 24.24
C LYS A 404 -8.60 -22.82 25.32
N ILE A 405 -7.34 -22.48 25.10
CA ILE A 405 -6.32 -22.34 26.14
C ILE A 405 -5.68 -20.94 26.06
N SER A 406 -5.22 -20.42 27.20
CA SER A 406 -4.66 -19.07 27.29
C SER A 406 -3.35 -19.05 28.05
N GLY A 407 -2.52 -18.06 27.76
CA GLY A 407 -1.30 -17.77 28.50
C GLY A 407 -0.84 -16.33 28.28
N THR A 408 0.23 -15.94 28.98
CA THR A 408 0.88 -14.64 28.79
C THR A 408 2.33 -14.86 28.41
N SER A 409 2.83 -14.12 27.42
CA SER A 409 4.25 -14.12 27.02
C SER A 409 5.13 -13.55 28.14
N ALA A 410 6.45 -13.70 28.04
CA ALA A 410 7.35 -13.15 29.04
C ALA A 410 7.36 -11.61 29.02
N ALA A 411 7.10 -10.99 27.85
CA ALA A 411 6.96 -9.55 27.71
C ALA A 411 5.57 -9.01 28.13
N GLY A 412 4.63 -9.89 28.50
CA GLY A 412 3.33 -9.50 29.06
C GLY A 412 2.16 -9.52 28.07
N THR A 413 2.34 -10.00 26.84
CA THR A 413 1.25 -10.09 25.86
C THR A 413 0.34 -11.27 26.18
N PRO A 414 -0.98 -11.07 26.40
CA PRO A 414 -1.97 -12.13 26.48
C PRO A 414 -2.09 -12.85 25.13
N ILE A 415 -2.13 -14.18 25.17
CA ILE A 415 -2.21 -15.04 23.99
C ILE A 415 -3.26 -16.12 24.24
N ASN A 416 -4.14 -16.32 23.26
CA ASN A 416 -5.17 -17.34 23.28
C ASN A 416 -5.01 -18.27 22.07
N ILE A 417 -5.10 -19.58 22.31
CA ILE A 417 -5.19 -20.58 21.24
C ILE A 417 -6.60 -21.15 21.26
N TYR A 418 -7.29 -21.03 20.13
CA TYR A 418 -8.57 -21.65 19.84
C TYR A 418 -8.34 -22.80 18.89
N SER A 419 -8.88 -23.97 19.19
CA SER A 419 -8.63 -25.17 18.39
C SER A 419 -9.93 -25.81 17.95
N VAL A 420 -9.97 -26.24 16.69
CA VAL A 420 -11.05 -27.07 16.18
C VAL A 420 -11.01 -28.47 16.79
N SER A 421 -12.07 -29.25 16.59
CA SER A 421 -12.11 -30.63 17.04
C SER A 421 -11.04 -31.47 16.35
N GLY A 422 -10.27 -32.24 17.13
CA GLY A 422 -9.23 -33.14 16.62
C GLY A 422 -7.80 -32.67 16.89
N ILE A 423 -7.60 -31.42 17.31
CA ILE A 423 -6.31 -30.93 17.80
C ILE A 423 -6.04 -31.50 19.19
N SER A 424 -4.87 -32.12 19.38
CA SER A 424 -4.52 -32.69 20.69
C SER A 424 -4.16 -31.59 21.69
N SER A 425 -4.35 -31.84 22.99
CA SER A 425 -3.91 -30.88 24.02
C SER A 425 -2.40 -30.64 24.00
N ALA A 426 -1.60 -31.60 23.53
CA ALA A 426 -0.16 -31.43 23.37
C ALA A 426 0.17 -30.47 22.23
N ASP A 427 -0.53 -30.59 21.09
CA ASP A 427 -0.36 -29.68 19.95
C ASP A 427 -0.81 -28.27 20.30
N ALA A 428 -1.99 -28.11 20.92
CA ALA A 428 -2.47 -26.81 21.39
C ALA A 428 -1.46 -26.15 22.36
N GLN A 429 -0.92 -26.91 23.31
CA GLN A 429 0.10 -26.40 24.24
C GLN A 429 1.42 -26.05 23.54
N SER A 430 1.79 -26.81 22.51
CA SER A 430 2.93 -26.51 21.65
C SER A 430 2.72 -25.19 20.90
N MET A 431 1.54 -24.99 20.30
CA MET A 431 1.19 -23.74 19.60
C MET A 431 1.19 -22.54 20.56
N LEU A 432 0.63 -22.68 21.77
CA LEU A 432 0.66 -21.61 22.78
C LEU A 432 2.11 -21.25 23.18
N THR A 433 2.98 -22.25 23.31
CA THR A 433 4.39 -22.02 23.64
C THR A 433 5.11 -21.30 22.50
N THR A 434 4.89 -21.76 21.26
CA THR A 434 5.42 -21.12 20.04
C THR A 434 4.97 -19.67 19.94
N ALA A 435 3.67 -19.40 20.07
CA ALA A 435 3.12 -18.06 19.94
C ALA A 435 3.74 -17.09 20.96
N LYS A 436 3.87 -17.52 22.22
CA LYS A 436 4.55 -16.75 23.27
C LYS A 436 5.99 -16.41 22.90
N SER A 437 6.75 -17.40 22.44
CA SER A 437 8.15 -17.20 22.06
C SER A 437 8.30 -16.33 20.80
N ALA A 438 7.43 -16.49 19.80
CA ALA A 438 7.45 -15.71 18.56
C ALA A 438 7.14 -14.23 18.82
N VAL A 439 6.07 -13.93 19.58
CA VAL A 439 5.72 -12.55 19.96
C VAL A 439 6.87 -11.87 20.69
N ASP A 440 7.49 -12.53 21.68
CA ASP A 440 8.59 -11.96 22.44
C ASP A 440 9.84 -11.76 21.55
N ALA A 441 10.14 -12.73 20.66
CA ALA A 441 11.28 -12.68 19.76
C ALA A 441 11.18 -11.53 18.74
N HIS A 442 10.02 -11.36 18.12
CA HIS A 442 9.76 -10.28 17.15
C HIS A 442 9.65 -8.93 17.86
N SER A 443 9.03 -8.89 19.05
CA SER A 443 8.96 -7.67 19.85
C SER A 443 10.34 -7.10 20.20
N GLY A 444 11.25 -7.98 20.62
CA GLY A 444 12.63 -7.62 20.93
C GLY A 444 13.38 -7.05 19.72
N ARG A 445 13.06 -7.52 18.50
CA ARG A 445 13.72 -7.12 17.26
C ARG A 445 13.15 -5.84 16.66
N PHE A 446 11.83 -5.70 16.60
CA PHE A 446 11.18 -4.70 15.73
C PHE A 446 10.42 -3.62 16.50
N GLY A 447 9.90 -3.92 17.70
CA GLY A 447 9.12 -2.95 18.49
C GLY A 447 8.12 -3.67 19.39
N ALA A 448 7.59 -3.04 20.43
CA ALA A 448 6.60 -3.69 21.28
C ALA A 448 5.34 -4.09 20.49
N TYR A 449 4.76 -5.25 20.78
CA TYR A 449 3.49 -5.69 20.20
C TYR A 449 2.34 -4.77 20.61
N PRO A 450 1.59 -4.15 19.68
CA PRO A 450 0.67 -3.08 20.03
C PRO A 450 -0.82 -3.45 20.12
N TYR A 451 -1.22 -4.65 19.68
CA TYR A 451 -2.65 -4.98 19.46
C TYR A 451 -3.41 -5.47 20.71
N GLY A 452 -2.79 -5.40 21.89
CA GLY A 452 -3.43 -5.73 23.16
C GLY A 452 -3.39 -7.22 23.51
N GLU A 453 -3.97 -8.08 22.67
CA GLU A 453 -3.89 -9.55 22.75
C GLU A 453 -3.67 -10.17 21.37
N LEU A 454 -3.24 -11.43 21.34
CA LEU A 454 -3.11 -12.23 20.13
C LEU A 454 -3.98 -13.50 20.26
N ASP A 455 -4.91 -13.66 19.34
CA ASP A 455 -5.73 -14.86 19.19
C ASP A 455 -5.22 -15.69 18.01
N ALA A 456 -5.04 -17.00 18.20
CA ALA A 456 -4.68 -17.93 17.13
C ALA A 456 -5.72 -19.04 17.02
N VAL A 457 -6.29 -19.23 15.82
CA VAL A 457 -7.22 -20.32 15.50
C VAL A 457 -6.47 -21.42 14.77
N ILE A 458 -6.39 -22.59 15.39
CA ILE A 458 -5.63 -23.74 14.91
C ILE A 458 -6.58 -24.79 14.33
N ASP A 459 -6.36 -25.09 13.05
CA ASP A 459 -7.07 -26.11 12.27
C ASP A 459 -6.08 -27.17 11.72
N ASN A 460 -6.58 -28.31 11.25
CA ASN A 460 -5.80 -29.31 10.51
C ASN A 460 -6.16 -29.36 9.01
N ASN A 461 -7.19 -28.63 8.57
CA ASN A 461 -7.81 -28.79 7.25
C ASN A 461 -7.62 -27.61 6.30
N TYR A 462 -6.99 -26.51 6.72
CA TYR A 462 -6.68 -25.41 5.80
C TYR A 462 -5.83 -25.91 4.63
N TRP A 463 -6.13 -25.41 3.42
CA TRP A 463 -5.33 -25.68 2.23
C TRP A 463 -4.08 -24.77 2.15
N PHE A 464 -4.04 -23.72 2.97
CA PHE A 464 -2.95 -22.76 3.13
C PHE A 464 -2.19 -23.00 4.45
N GLY A 465 -1.00 -22.37 4.58
CA GLY A 465 -0.14 -22.52 5.76
C GLY A 465 -0.67 -21.77 6.99
N GLY A 466 -0.96 -20.48 6.81
CA GLY A 466 -1.58 -19.62 7.81
C GLY A 466 -2.12 -18.33 7.17
N MET A 467 -2.69 -17.46 8.01
CA MET A 467 -3.19 -16.13 7.64
C MET A 467 -3.07 -15.20 8.85
N GLU A 468 -2.76 -13.93 8.62
CA GLU A 468 -1.94 -13.11 9.53
C GLU A 468 -2.63 -11.87 10.09
N TYR A 469 -3.96 -11.81 10.08
CA TYR A 469 -4.70 -10.61 10.47
C TYR A 469 -4.19 -9.98 11.79
N PRO A 470 -4.16 -8.65 11.92
CA PRO A 470 -3.63 -8.02 13.12
C PRO A 470 -4.36 -8.50 14.38
N GLY A 471 -3.63 -9.02 15.37
CA GLY A 471 -4.23 -9.56 16.59
C GLY A 471 -4.92 -10.92 16.46
N PHE A 472 -5.02 -11.48 15.25
CA PHE A 472 -5.79 -12.70 14.98
C PHE A 472 -5.15 -13.51 13.86
N VAL A 473 -4.62 -14.70 14.16
CA VAL A 473 -3.97 -15.56 13.16
C VAL A 473 -4.73 -16.86 12.95
N LEU A 474 -4.77 -17.33 11.70
CA LEU A 474 -5.21 -18.67 11.34
C LEU A 474 -3.96 -19.51 11.05
N ASP A 475 -3.91 -20.75 11.52
CA ASP A 475 -2.77 -21.62 11.22
C ASP A 475 -3.14 -23.10 11.25
N LEU A 476 -2.33 -23.90 10.56
CA LEU A 476 -2.22 -25.32 10.79
C LEU A 476 -1.41 -25.62 12.07
N VAL A 477 -1.34 -26.89 12.46
CA VAL A 477 -0.39 -27.31 13.52
C VAL A 477 1.04 -27.28 12.98
N SER A 478 1.65 -26.09 12.97
CA SER A 478 3.01 -25.86 12.48
C SER A 478 3.70 -24.78 13.30
N THR A 479 4.79 -25.14 13.98
CA THR A 479 5.54 -24.15 14.78
C THR A 479 6.29 -23.13 13.92
N THR A 480 6.65 -23.50 12.69
CA THR A 480 7.34 -22.58 11.78
C THR A 480 6.36 -21.63 11.12
N ALA A 481 5.20 -22.12 10.65
CA ALA A 481 4.15 -21.26 10.12
C ALA A 481 3.65 -20.29 11.19
N LEU A 482 3.40 -20.75 12.42
CA LEU A 482 2.93 -19.85 13.48
C LEU A 482 3.94 -18.78 13.86
N THR A 483 5.24 -19.07 13.72
CA THR A 483 6.28 -18.06 13.91
C THR A 483 6.27 -17.02 12.78
N HIS A 484 5.92 -17.44 11.56
CA HIS A 484 5.73 -16.62 10.36
C HIS A 484 4.46 -15.76 10.47
N GLU A 485 3.30 -16.34 10.75
CA GLU A 485 2.04 -15.59 10.94
C GLU A 485 2.15 -14.51 12.04
N ILE A 486 2.94 -14.79 13.07
CA ILE A 486 3.19 -13.81 14.14
C ILE A 486 4.25 -12.77 13.74
N GLY A 487 5.11 -13.07 12.78
CA GLY A 487 6.05 -12.12 12.18
C GLY A 487 5.33 -11.02 11.39
N HIS A 488 4.25 -11.39 10.70
CA HIS A 488 3.36 -10.46 9.99
C HIS A 488 2.65 -9.44 10.91
N GLN A 489 2.72 -9.62 12.22
CA GLN A 489 2.23 -8.58 13.14
C GLN A 489 3.07 -7.30 13.04
N TRP A 490 4.34 -7.41 12.59
CA TRP A 490 5.23 -6.27 12.34
C TRP A 490 5.37 -5.89 10.87
N TRP A 491 5.57 -6.86 9.97
CA TRP A 491 5.62 -6.67 8.50
C TRP A 491 4.22 -6.95 7.96
N TYR A 492 3.63 -6.15 7.07
CA TYR A 492 2.17 -6.02 6.85
C TYR A 492 1.40 -5.32 7.99
N GLY A 493 1.38 -5.89 9.20
CA GLY A 493 0.53 -5.38 10.28
C GLY A 493 0.88 -3.96 10.69
N ILE A 494 2.07 -3.77 11.28
CA ILE A 494 2.57 -2.46 11.72
C ILE A 494 3.16 -1.69 10.54
N VAL A 495 4.17 -2.26 9.89
CA VAL A 495 4.79 -1.74 8.67
C VAL A 495 4.01 -2.33 7.51
N GLY A 496 2.93 -1.66 7.14
CA GLY A 496 2.11 -2.14 6.04
C GLY A 496 2.74 -1.85 4.70
N ASP A 497 2.20 -2.48 3.69
CA ASP A 497 2.55 -2.32 2.29
C ASP A 497 1.28 -2.44 1.45
N ASP A 498 1.43 -2.39 0.14
CA ASP A 498 0.40 -2.80 -0.80
C ASP A 498 0.74 -4.23 -1.20
N GLU A 499 0.09 -5.21 -0.55
CA GLU A 499 0.40 -6.64 -0.71
C GLU A 499 0.22 -7.09 -2.17
N TYR A 500 -0.69 -6.45 -2.91
CA TYR A 500 -0.88 -6.75 -4.32
C TYR A 500 0.30 -6.23 -5.16
N ALA A 501 0.69 -4.97 -4.96
CA ALA A 501 1.72 -4.34 -5.78
C ALA A 501 3.14 -4.76 -5.39
N SER A 502 3.40 -5.01 -4.10
CA SER A 502 4.73 -5.25 -3.53
C SER A 502 4.73 -6.39 -2.48
N PRO A 503 4.22 -7.59 -2.80
CA PRO A 503 4.04 -8.70 -1.84
C PRO A 503 5.31 -9.12 -1.10
N TRP A 504 6.48 -8.79 -1.63
CA TRP A 504 7.75 -9.13 -0.98
C TRP A 504 8.06 -8.32 0.28
N LEU A 505 7.52 -7.10 0.42
CA LEU A 505 7.75 -6.27 1.61
C LEU A 505 7.10 -6.87 2.85
N ASP A 506 6.04 -7.64 2.61
CA ASP A 506 5.41 -8.47 3.59
C ASP A 506 6.12 -9.82 3.72
N GLU A 507 5.97 -10.68 2.71
CA GLU A 507 6.31 -12.10 2.84
C GLU A 507 7.79 -12.40 2.99
N ALA A 508 8.65 -11.67 2.28
CA ALA A 508 10.09 -11.88 2.40
C ALA A 508 10.62 -11.42 3.76
N PHE A 509 10.07 -10.32 4.28
CA PHE A 509 10.46 -9.77 5.58
C PHE A 509 9.99 -10.67 6.71
N THR A 510 8.76 -11.18 6.62
CA THR A 510 8.22 -12.14 7.57
C THR A 510 9.02 -13.44 7.55
N ASP A 511 9.31 -14.01 6.39
CA ASP A 511 10.08 -15.26 6.32
C ASP A 511 11.51 -15.07 6.84
N TYR A 512 12.12 -13.91 6.57
CA TYR A 512 13.41 -13.53 7.16
C TYR A 512 13.34 -13.37 8.69
N ALA A 513 12.28 -12.73 9.21
CA ALA A 513 12.05 -12.61 10.64
C ALA A 513 11.86 -13.99 11.31
N THR A 514 11.16 -14.91 10.65
CA THR A 514 10.99 -16.31 11.06
C THR A 514 12.33 -17.01 11.18
N ASP A 515 13.20 -16.87 10.17
CA ASP A 515 14.56 -17.40 10.23
C ASP A 515 15.34 -16.83 11.43
N LEU A 516 15.24 -15.53 11.71
CA LEU A 516 15.89 -14.92 12.85
C LEU A 516 15.36 -15.42 14.19
N ALA A 517 14.04 -15.60 14.34
CA ALA A 517 13.42 -16.13 15.54
C ALA A 517 13.85 -17.59 15.81
N LEU A 518 14.05 -18.37 14.73
CA LEU A 518 14.52 -19.75 14.78
C LEU A 518 16.05 -19.89 14.76
N ASN A 519 16.79 -18.79 14.89
CA ASN A 519 18.27 -18.75 14.87
C ASN A 519 18.92 -19.34 13.60
N LYS A 520 18.25 -19.23 12.45
CA LYS A 520 18.78 -19.61 11.14
C LYS A 520 19.64 -18.49 10.56
N THR A 521 20.73 -18.86 9.88
CA THR A 521 21.72 -17.91 9.33
C THR A 521 21.54 -17.61 7.85
N GLY A 522 20.60 -18.30 7.18
CA GLY A 522 20.41 -18.19 5.73
C GLY A 522 21.54 -18.77 4.87
N ALA A 523 22.51 -19.49 5.45
CA ALA A 523 23.72 -19.95 4.74
C ALA A 523 23.45 -20.84 3.50
N ASN A 524 22.32 -21.56 3.49
CA ASN A 524 21.96 -22.49 2.42
C ASN A 524 20.69 -22.06 1.66
N CYS A 525 20.19 -20.85 1.88
CA CYS A 525 18.88 -20.45 1.35
C CYS A 525 18.89 -20.44 -0.20
N TRP A 526 20.04 -20.17 -0.82
CA TRP A 526 20.22 -20.16 -2.28
C TRP A 526 20.15 -21.56 -2.94
N ASN A 527 20.31 -22.63 -2.17
CA ASN A 527 20.36 -23.99 -2.72
C ASN A 527 19.01 -24.48 -3.25
N SER A 528 17.91 -23.86 -2.80
CA SER A 528 16.54 -24.25 -3.14
C SER A 528 15.86 -23.31 -4.14
N VAL A 529 16.57 -22.27 -4.63
CA VAL A 529 15.97 -21.25 -5.49
C VAL A 529 16.74 -21.13 -6.82
N SER A 530 15.99 -20.95 -7.91
CA SER A 530 16.55 -20.70 -9.25
C SER A 530 15.60 -19.79 -10.03
N TRP A 531 16.13 -18.86 -10.82
CA TRP A 531 15.36 -17.97 -11.68
C TRP A 531 14.93 -18.75 -12.92
N ALA A 532 13.63 -18.82 -13.18
CA ALA A 532 13.08 -19.50 -14.35
C ALA A 532 13.09 -18.62 -15.61
N SER A 533 13.12 -17.29 -15.45
CA SER A 533 13.19 -16.35 -16.58
C SER A 533 13.92 -15.06 -16.19
N THR A 534 14.22 -14.20 -17.16
CA THR A 534 14.71 -12.83 -16.92
C THR A 534 13.62 -11.86 -16.51
N ALA A 535 12.35 -12.25 -16.64
CA ALA A 535 11.20 -11.42 -16.26
C ALA A 535 10.88 -11.52 -14.77
N GLU A 536 11.24 -12.63 -14.11
CA GLU A 536 11.05 -12.81 -12.67
C GLU A 536 11.90 -11.81 -11.88
N LYS A 537 11.24 -11.09 -10.97
CA LYS A 537 11.81 -10.11 -10.05
C LYS A 537 11.14 -10.28 -8.70
N ILE A 538 11.86 -10.05 -7.61
CA ILE A 538 11.28 -10.11 -6.26
C ILE A 538 10.11 -9.13 -6.13
N THR A 539 10.19 -8.00 -6.83
CA THR A 539 9.23 -6.89 -6.79
C THR A 539 8.10 -6.99 -7.82
N ASN A 540 7.88 -8.14 -8.44
CA ASN A 540 6.70 -8.33 -9.28
C ASN A 540 5.42 -8.34 -8.42
N SER A 541 4.34 -7.76 -8.94
CA SER A 541 3.02 -7.73 -8.29
C SER A 541 2.29 -9.06 -8.38
N MET A 542 1.23 -9.22 -7.58
CA MET A 542 0.37 -10.40 -7.60
C MET A 542 -0.31 -10.63 -8.94
N GLY A 543 -0.58 -9.58 -9.73
CA GLY A 543 -1.04 -9.76 -11.12
C GLY A 543 -0.05 -10.52 -12.01
N TYR A 544 1.26 -10.36 -11.78
CA TYR A 544 2.28 -11.18 -12.45
C TYR A 544 2.32 -12.59 -11.87
N TRP A 545 2.24 -12.71 -10.54
CA TRP A 545 2.33 -14.00 -9.86
C TRP A 545 1.11 -14.88 -10.08
N ASP A 546 -0.08 -14.35 -10.27
CA ASP A 546 -1.26 -15.12 -10.67
C ASP A 546 -1.06 -15.79 -12.03
N ALA A 547 -0.41 -15.09 -12.96
CA ALA A 547 -0.04 -15.66 -14.26
C ALA A 547 1.14 -16.66 -14.16
N HIS A 548 1.85 -16.70 -13.02
CA HIS A 548 3.03 -17.53 -12.80
C HIS A 548 3.00 -18.20 -11.41
N SER A 549 1.84 -18.70 -10.98
CA SER A 549 1.53 -19.05 -9.58
C SER A 549 2.54 -20.00 -8.95
N SER A 550 2.99 -21.02 -9.70
CA SER A 550 3.99 -21.99 -9.24
C SER A 550 5.36 -21.40 -8.86
N ARG A 551 5.60 -20.12 -9.19
CA ARG A 551 6.87 -19.42 -8.97
C ARG A 551 6.83 -18.45 -7.80
N TYR A 552 5.65 -18.03 -7.37
CA TYR A 552 5.44 -17.04 -6.31
C TYR A 552 6.21 -17.37 -5.03
N SER A 553 5.95 -18.52 -4.42
CA SER A 553 6.64 -18.93 -3.18
C SER A 553 8.17 -19.04 -3.35
N THR A 554 8.64 -19.54 -4.51
CA THR A 554 10.09 -19.64 -4.77
C THR A 554 10.74 -18.25 -4.82
N VAL A 555 10.09 -17.27 -5.44
CA VAL A 555 10.66 -15.94 -5.67
C VAL A 555 10.40 -15.00 -4.49
N VAL A 556 9.15 -14.81 -4.11
CA VAL A 556 8.80 -13.80 -3.09
C VAL A 556 9.35 -14.21 -1.73
N TYR A 557 9.15 -15.46 -1.30
CA TYR A 557 9.66 -15.95 -0.02
C TYR A 557 11.12 -16.36 -0.15
N GLY A 558 11.40 -17.32 -1.03
CA GLY A 558 12.73 -17.93 -1.15
C GLY A 558 13.82 -16.94 -1.54
N TYR A 559 13.71 -16.30 -2.72
CA TYR A 559 14.66 -15.27 -3.16
C TYR A 559 14.62 -14.03 -2.26
N GLY A 560 13.43 -13.58 -1.85
CA GLY A 560 13.25 -12.43 -0.96
C GLY A 560 14.02 -12.56 0.35
N LYS A 561 13.76 -13.62 1.12
CA LYS A 561 14.48 -13.90 2.37
C LYS A 561 15.98 -14.05 2.16
N CYS A 562 16.39 -14.71 1.08
CA CYS A 562 17.80 -14.84 0.75
C CYS A 562 18.48 -13.51 0.51
N ALA A 563 17.82 -12.61 -0.24
CA ALA A 563 18.31 -11.26 -0.46
C ALA A 563 18.46 -10.52 0.88
N LEU A 564 17.50 -10.62 1.81
CA LEU A 564 17.63 -10.00 3.14
C LEU A 564 18.78 -10.57 3.97
N HIS A 565 19.05 -11.88 3.89
CA HIS A 565 20.25 -12.47 4.49
C HIS A 565 21.56 -12.00 3.83
N ASP A 566 21.60 -11.80 2.52
CA ASP A 566 22.76 -11.21 1.83
C ASP A 566 22.95 -9.73 2.16
N LEU A 567 21.86 -8.98 2.32
CA LEU A 567 21.90 -7.61 2.79
C LEU A 567 22.49 -7.57 4.21
N ARG A 568 22.03 -8.46 5.11
CA ARG A 568 22.62 -8.61 6.44
C ARG A 568 24.12 -8.90 6.38
N ARG A 569 24.58 -9.77 5.48
CA ARG A 569 26.01 -10.07 5.29
C ARG A 569 26.79 -8.85 4.80
N THR A 570 26.19 -8.03 3.95
CA THR A 570 26.79 -6.81 3.39
C THR A 570 26.88 -5.70 4.44
N LEU A 571 25.85 -5.52 5.25
CA LEU A 571 25.78 -4.48 6.29
C LEU A 571 26.49 -4.88 7.59
N GLY A 572 26.49 -6.17 7.91
CA GLY A 572 26.83 -6.71 9.22
C GLY A 572 25.61 -6.75 10.17
N ASP A 573 25.64 -7.69 11.11
CA ASP A 573 24.53 -8.01 12.02
C ASP A 573 24.00 -6.80 12.79
N THR A 574 24.90 -5.99 13.37
CA THR A 574 24.53 -4.81 14.17
C THR A 574 23.82 -3.75 13.33
N ALA A 575 24.32 -3.49 12.11
CA ALA A 575 23.75 -2.49 11.22
C ALA A 575 22.39 -2.95 10.68
N MET A 576 22.25 -4.23 10.31
CA MET A 576 20.98 -4.81 9.86
C MET A 576 19.92 -4.79 10.97
N ALA A 577 20.28 -5.19 12.20
CA ALA A 577 19.35 -5.16 13.32
C ALA A 577 18.87 -3.73 13.62
N LYS A 578 19.78 -2.76 13.57
CA LYS A 578 19.44 -1.34 13.73
C LYS A 578 18.56 -0.84 12.58
N LEU A 579 18.90 -1.18 11.34
CA LEU A 579 18.12 -0.83 10.14
C LEU A 579 16.67 -1.28 10.30
N LEU A 580 16.42 -2.55 10.57
CA LEU A 580 15.04 -3.06 10.66
C LEU A 580 14.27 -2.46 11.83
N LYS A 581 14.92 -2.21 12.98
CA LYS A 581 14.30 -1.56 14.13
C LYS A 581 13.89 -0.11 13.80
N ASP A 582 14.81 0.65 13.23
CA ASP A 582 14.57 2.05 12.87
C ASP A 582 13.54 2.15 11.75
N TYR A 583 13.60 1.25 10.78
CA TYR A 583 12.67 1.17 9.66
C TYR A 583 11.24 0.87 10.13
N ALA A 584 11.08 -0.11 11.03
CA ALA A 584 9.78 -0.39 11.64
C ALA A 584 9.28 0.81 12.45
N THR A 585 10.16 1.48 13.18
CA THR A 585 9.81 2.68 13.95
C THR A 585 9.37 3.84 13.05
N SER A 586 10.03 4.07 11.91
CA SER A 586 9.69 5.19 11.01
C SER A 586 8.42 4.95 10.19
N HIS A 587 8.05 3.69 9.97
CA HIS A 587 6.86 3.30 9.22
C HIS A 587 5.76 2.72 10.11
N TRP A 588 5.81 2.99 11.42
CA TRP A 588 4.86 2.42 12.38
C TRP A 588 3.42 2.85 12.04
N TYR A 589 2.57 1.89 11.65
CA TYR A 589 1.22 2.07 11.07
C TYR A 589 1.16 2.83 9.73
N GLY A 590 2.31 3.13 9.14
CA GLY A 590 2.45 3.70 7.81
C GLY A 590 2.43 2.61 6.74
N VAL A 591 2.43 3.01 5.47
CA VAL A 591 2.57 2.09 4.34
C VAL A 591 3.94 2.33 3.71
N SER A 592 4.76 1.30 3.78
CA SER A 592 6.08 1.15 3.18
C SER A 592 6.00 0.91 1.67
N THR A 593 7.06 1.33 0.98
CA THR A 593 7.33 1.02 -0.42
C THR A 593 8.74 0.46 -0.58
N THR A 594 8.96 -0.23 -1.71
CA THR A 594 10.29 -0.77 -2.06
C THR A 594 11.35 0.34 -2.09
N ALA A 595 11.02 1.51 -2.62
CA ALA A 595 11.91 2.66 -2.68
C ALA A 595 12.29 3.17 -1.28
N GLU A 596 11.33 3.23 -0.34
CA GLU A 596 11.59 3.65 1.03
C GLU A 596 12.49 2.65 1.78
N PHE A 597 12.30 1.35 1.58
CA PHE A 597 13.19 0.35 2.16
C PHE A 597 14.61 0.45 1.59
N LYS A 598 14.76 0.57 0.27
CA LYS A 598 16.07 0.73 -0.38
C LYS A 598 16.80 1.98 0.12
N ALA A 599 16.07 3.10 0.29
CA ALA A 599 16.62 4.33 0.85
C ALA A 599 17.07 4.15 2.31
N ALA A 600 16.25 3.48 3.14
CA ALA A 600 16.62 3.18 4.53
C ALA A 600 17.85 2.27 4.63
N ALA A 601 17.91 1.22 3.81
CA ALA A 601 19.04 0.31 3.73
C ALA A 601 20.32 1.03 3.27
N GLN A 602 20.21 1.91 2.26
CA GLN A 602 21.34 2.73 1.83
C GLN A 602 21.79 3.71 2.92
N ALA A 603 20.88 4.30 3.69
CA ALA A 603 21.22 5.19 4.81
C ALA A 603 21.94 4.45 5.96
N ALA A 604 21.80 3.13 6.06
CA ALA A 604 22.45 2.33 7.09
C ALA A 604 23.93 1.99 6.77
N THR A 605 24.44 2.34 5.58
CA THR A 605 25.82 2.01 5.16
C THR A 605 26.42 3.05 4.21
N THR A 606 27.76 3.12 4.16
CA THR A 606 28.47 3.88 3.12
C THR A 606 28.75 3.05 1.85
N THR A 607 28.47 1.76 1.88
CA THR A 607 28.56 0.88 0.70
C THR A 607 27.42 1.22 -0.26
N ASP A 608 27.73 1.47 -1.53
CA ASP A 608 26.71 1.64 -2.57
C ASP A 608 25.98 0.32 -2.83
N LEU A 609 24.66 0.31 -2.58
CA LEU A 609 23.80 -0.86 -2.73
C LEU A 609 23.18 -0.98 -4.13
N SER A 610 23.49 -0.09 -5.08
CA SER A 610 22.91 -0.12 -6.43
C SER A 610 23.12 -1.45 -7.16
N SER A 611 24.32 -2.02 -7.05
CA SER A 611 24.65 -3.34 -7.62
C SER A 611 23.94 -4.48 -6.89
N PHE A 612 23.77 -4.37 -5.58
CA PHE A 612 23.04 -5.32 -4.75
C PHE A 612 21.57 -5.43 -5.22
N TRP A 613 20.87 -4.30 -5.35
CA TRP A 613 19.47 -4.30 -5.80
C TRP A 613 19.29 -4.89 -7.19
N THR A 614 20.22 -4.56 -8.10
CA THR A 614 20.23 -5.10 -9.47
C THR A 614 20.47 -6.61 -9.47
N GLN A 615 21.43 -7.10 -8.67
CA GLN A 615 21.75 -8.53 -8.56
C GLN A 615 20.55 -9.34 -8.04
N HIS A 616 19.83 -8.81 -7.06
CA HIS A 616 18.67 -9.47 -6.45
C HIS A 616 17.35 -9.19 -7.19
N ARG A 617 17.37 -8.40 -8.26
CA ARG A 617 16.18 -8.02 -9.05
C ARG A 617 15.10 -7.36 -8.18
N ILE A 618 15.54 -6.43 -7.34
CA ILE A 618 14.69 -5.58 -6.50
C ILE A 618 14.60 -4.20 -7.16
N ASP A 619 13.63 -4.08 -8.06
CA ASP A 619 13.36 -2.86 -8.84
C ASP A 619 12.47 -1.88 -8.06
N GLY A 620 12.48 -0.61 -8.46
CA GLY A 620 11.92 0.51 -7.70
C GLY A 620 13.01 1.19 -6.92
#